data_AF-A0A4R5LND8-F1
#
_entry.id   AF-A0A4R5LND8-F1
#
_cell.length_a   1.000
_cell.length_b   1.000
_cell.length_c   1.000
_cell.angle_alpha   90.00
_cell.angle_beta   90.00
_cell.angle_gamma   90.00
#
_symmetry.space_group_name_H-M   'P 1'
#
loop_
_entity.id
_entity.type
_entity.pdbx_description
1 polymer ?
#
loop_
_entity_poly.entity_id
_entity_poly.type
_entity_poly.pdbx_seq_one_letter_code
_entity_poly.pdbx_strand_id
1 'polypeptide(L)'
;MNLQIVLALFSAAIVIVGWRVIYRNALRVATRNETFTLIRDILATIDKLREEGCALWQAETAHEVEFAWKKLGPDLAALRRSIYNLDASRSVTIPISQLVSIRRALSMNLEEAGGRDPDKATQNVAQIFETSQEFKHQVLKAFAEKYPPKT
;
A
#
# COMPACT_ATOMS: atom_id res chain seq x y z
N MET A 1 14.70 59.63 3.29
CA MET A 1 14.30 58.80 2.12
C MET A 1 14.92 57.40 2.17
N ASN A 2 16.24 57.26 2.37
CA ASN A 2 16.91 55.94 2.36
C ASN A 2 16.44 54.96 3.45
N LEU A 3 16.16 55.43 4.67
CA LEU A 3 15.71 54.56 5.77
C LEU A 3 14.33 53.91 5.51
N GLN A 4 13.39 54.65 4.91
CA GLN A 4 12.07 54.13 4.58
C GLN A 4 12.13 53.04 3.51
N ILE A 5 13.02 53.19 2.53
CA ILE A 5 13.25 52.19 1.48
C ILE A 5 13.85 50.91 2.10
N VAL A 6 14.82 51.04 3.01
CA VAL A 6 15.43 49.88 3.70
C VAL A 6 14.40 49.14 4.55
N LEU A 7 13.55 49.86 5.29
CA LEU A 7 12.48 49.25 6.10
C LEU A 7 11.43 48.56 5.23
N ALA A 8 11.06 49.15 4.08
CA ALA A 8 10.12 48.54 3.14
C ALA A 8 10.69 47.25 2.53
N LEU A 9 11.97 47.24 2.14
CA LEU A 9 12.65 46.04 1.64
C LEU A 9 12.75 44.95 2.70
N PHE A 10 13.06 45.32 3.95
CA PHE A 10 13.13 44.36 5.06
C PHE A 10 11.78 43.73 5.35
N SER A 11 10.71 44.54 5.37
CA SER A 11 9.33 44.07 5.51
C SER A 11 8.94 43.11 4.38
N ALA A 12 9.23 43.47 3.12
CA ALA A 12 8.97 42.62 1.97
C ALA A 12 9.75 41.28 2.05
N ALA A 13 11.02 41.31 2.47
CA ALA A 13 11.83 40.12 2.65
C ALA A 13 11.24 39.17 3.71
N ILE A 14 10.76 39.70 4.85
CA ILE A 14 10.11 38.91 5.89
C ILE A 14 8.86 38.22 5.34
N VAL A 15 8.02 38.94 4.58
CA VAL A 15 6.82 38.37 3.98
C VAL A 15 7.17 37.22 3.02
N ILE A 16 8.19 37.41 2.17
CA ILE A 16 8.65 36.37 1.23
C ILE A 16 9.15 35.12 1.98
N VAL A 17 9.95 35.31 3.03
CA VAL A 17 10.46 34.20 3.85
C VAL A 17 9.31 33.48 4.56
N GLY A 18 8.38 34.23 5.16
CA GLY A 18 7.19 33.69 5.81
C GLY A 18 6.35 32.84 4.85
N TRP A 19 6.08 33.36 3.65
CA TRP A 19 5.33 32.64 2.63
C TRP A 19 6.05 31.37 2.16
N ARG A 20 7.38 31.44 2.01
CA ARG A 20 8.19 30.27 1.64
C ARG A 20 8.11 29.17 2.68
N VAL A 21 8.09 29.49 3.97
CA VAL A 21 7.94 28.51 5.06
C VAL A 21 6.55 27.89 5.03
N ILE A 22 5.50 28.72 4.92
CA ILE A 22 4.10 28.25 4.84
C ILE A 22 3.94 27.32 3.64
N TYR A 23 4.39 27.73 2.46
CA TYR A 23 4.32 26.96 1.23
C TYR A 23 5.03 25.60 1.36
N ARG A 24 6.26 25.58 1.89
CA ARG A 24 7.01 24.33 2.11
C ARG A 24 6.31 23.39 3.08
N ASN A 25 5.70 23.92 4.13
CA ASN A 25 4.92 23.12 5.08
C ASN A 25 3.66 22.54 4.43
N ALA A 26 2.91 23.37 3.70
CA ALA A 26 1.72 22.94 2.95
C ALA A 26 2.07 21.83 1.94
N LEU A 27 3.14 22.01 1.16
CA LEU A 27 3.62 21.03 0.19
C LEU A 27 3.98 19.70 0.87
N ARG A 28 4.65 19.73 2.03
CA ARG A 28 5.00 18.53 2.80
C ARG A 28 3.75 17.79 3.29
N VAL A 29 2.74 18.52 3.79
CA VAL A 29 1.47 17.92 4.24
C VAL A 29 0.71 17.31 3.06
N ALA A 30 0.61 18.03 1.95
CA ALA A 30 -0.02 17.53 0.73
C ALA A 30 0.66 16.26 0.23
N THR A 31 1.99 16.25 0.14
CA THR A 31 2.79 15.08 -0.25
C THR A 31 2.54 13.86 0.65
N ARG A 32 2.47 14.08 1.97
CA ARG A 32 2.17 13.01 2.93
C ARG A 32 0.75 12.48 2.73
N ASN A 33 -0.23 13.35 2.52
CA ASN A 33 -1.61 12.94 2.27
C ASN A 33 -1.76 12.15 0.96
N GLU A 34 -1.13 12.61 -0.13
CA GLU A 34 -1.09 11.88 -1.39
C GLU A 34 -0.46 10.50 -1.23
N THR A 35 0.66 10.42 -0.49
CA THR A 35 1.32 9.14 -0.20
C THR A 35 0.40 8.22 0.62
N PHE A 36 -0.31 8.77 1.60
CA PHE A 36 -1.26 8.01 2.40
C PHE A 36 -2.44 7.49 1.56
N THR A 37 -2.91 8.26 0.58
CA THR A 37 -3.93 7.79 -0.38
C THR A 37 -3.42 6.57 -1.16
N LEU A 38 -2.19 6.63 -1.70
CA LEU A 38 -1.59 5.49 -2.40
C LEU A 38 -1.47 4.26 -1.51
N ILE A 39 -1.11 4.45 -0.24
CA ILE A 39 -1.06 3.37 0.74
C ILE A 39 -2.44 2.79 0.97
N ARG A 40 -3.46 3.63 1.16
CA ARG A 40 -4.83 3.16 1.33
C ARG A 40 -5.29 2.31 0.15
N ASP A 41 -4.94 2.69 -1.07
CA ASP A 41 -5.27 1.93 -2.29
C ASP A 41 -4.52 0.58 -2.33
N ILE A 42 -3.25 0.54 -1.90
CA ILE A 42 -2.49 -0.71 -1.71
C ILE A 42 -3.18 -1.60 -0.67
N LEU A 43 -3.56 -1.05 0.49
CA LEU A 43 -4.23 -1.80 1.57
C LEU A 43 -5.56 -2.38 1.09
N ALA A 44 -6.35 -1.59 0.35
CA ALA A 44 -7.61 -2.03 -0.25
C ALA A 44 -7.39 -3.14 -1.28
N THR A 45 -6.31 -3.07 -2.07
CA THR A 45 -5.95 -4.13 -3.02
C THR A 45 -5.56 -5.42 -2.28
N ILE A 46 -4.84 -5.32 -1.16
CA ILE A 46 -4.51 -6.47 -0.30
C ILE A 46 -5.78 -7.09 0.29
N ASP A 47 -6.72 -6.26 0.76
CA ASP A 47 -8.02 -6.75 1.27
C ASP A 47 -8.81 -7.49 0.20
N LYS A 48 -8.88 -6.92 -1.01
CA LYS A 48 -9.53 -7.57 -2.16
C LYS A 48 -8.89 -8.92 -2.49
N LEU A 49 -7.56 -8.97 -2.57
CA LEU A 49 -6.83 -10.22 -2.84
C LEU A 49 -7.07 -11.27 -1.76
N ARG A 50 -7.15 -10.86 -0.49
CA ARG A 50 -7.50 -11.75 0.62
C ARG A 50 -8.91 -12.32 0.45
N GLU A 51 -9.91 -11.47 0.19
CA GLU A 51 -11.29 -11.89 0.01
C GLU A 51 -11.44 -12.84 -1.19
N GLU A 52 -10.83 -12.52 -2.33
CA GLU A 52 -10.84 -13.37 -3.52
C GLU A 52 -10.06 -14.67 -3.31
N GLY A 53 -8.95 -14.61 -2.58
CA GLY A 53 -8.20 -15.80 -2.16
C GLY A 53 -9.00 -16.73 -1.27
N CYS A 54 -9.74 -16.19 -0.30
CA CYS A 54 -10.64 -16.97 0.54
C CYS A 54 -11.81 -17.56 -0.26
N ALA A 55 -12.37 -16.80 -1.21
CA ALA A 55 -13.44 -17.29 -2.08
C ALA A 55 -12.97 -18.43 -2.98
N LEU A 56 -11.69 -18.42 -3.39
CA LEU A 56 -11.10 -19.53 -4.15
C LEU A 56 -11.16 -20.85 -3.37
N TRP A 57 -10.92 -20.82 -2.05
CA TRP A 57 -11.02 -22.00 -1.18
C TRP A 57 -12.46 -22.46 -0.93
N GLN A 58 -13.45 -21.69 -1.36
CA GLN A 58 -14.86 -22.04 -1.30
C GLN A 58 -15.41 -22.54 -2.65
N ALA A 59 -14.59 -22.53 -3.70
CA ALA A 59 -15.00 -23.02 -5.02
C ALA A 59 -15.28 -24.52 -4.99
N GLU A 60 -16.37 -24.94 -5.60
CA GLU A 60 -16.81 -26.34 -5.60
C GLU A 60 -16.31 -27.10 -6.83
N THR A 61 -15.93 -26.37 -7.89
CA THR A 61 -15.52 -26.96 -9.16
C THR A 61 -14.12 -26.50 -9.58
N ALA A 62 -13.39 -27.37 -10.30
CA ALA A 62 -12.07 -27.02 -10.86
C ALA A 62 -12.13 -25.80 -11.80
N HIS A 63 -13.25 -25.61 -12.51
CA HIS A 63 -13.44 -24.46 -13.39
C HIS A 63 -13.59 -23.15 -12.61
N GLU A 64 -14.29 -23.17 -11.47
CA GLU A 64 -14.39 -22.02 -10.57
C GLU A 64 -13.04 -21.65 -9.97
N VAL A 65 -12.24 -22.65 -9.57
CA VAL A 65 -10.87 -22.43 -9.08
C VAL A 65 -10.01 -21.78 -10.16
N GLU A 66 -10.04 -22.29 -11.40
CA GLU A 66 -9.28 -21.72 -12.52
C GLU A 66 -9.71 -20.28 -12.83
N PHE A 67 -11.02 -20.01 -12.83
CA PHE A 67 -11.57 -18.69 -13.07
C PHE A 67 -11.19 -17.70 -11.96
N ALA A 68 -11.33 -18.09 -10.70
CA ALA A 68 -10.92 -17.29 -9.54
C ALA A 68 -9.42 -16.98 -9.58
N TRP A 69 -8.59 -17.95 -9.94
CA TRP A 69 -7.15 -17.74 -10.09
C TRP A 69 -6.81 -16.75 -11.22
N LYS A 70 -7.48 -16.86 -12.38
CA LYS A 70 -7.32 -15.91 -13.49
C LYS A 70 -7.71 -14.49 -13.08
N LYS A 71 -8.71 -14.34 -12.20
CA LYS A 71 -9.16 -13.04 -11.66
C LYS A 71 -8.11 -12.39 -10.74
N LEU A 72 -7.41 -13.18 -9.92
CA LEU A 72 -6.36 -12.70 -9.01
C LEU A 72 -5.12 -12.16 -9.74
N GLY A 73 -4.83 -12.65 -10.96
CA GLY A 73 -3.65 -12.28 -11.74
C GLY A 73 -3.51 -10.76 -11.99
N PRO A 74 -4.52 -10.10 -12.59
CA PRO A 74 -4.55 -8.65 -12.76
C PRO A 74 -4.37 -7.86 -11.47
N ASP A 75 -4.99 -8.29 -10.36
CA ASP A 75 -4.90 -7.59 -9.07
C ASP A 75 -3.52 -7.73 -8.43
N LEU A 76 -2.86 -8.89 -8.54
CA LEU A 76 -1.47 -9.06 -8.14
C LEU A 76 -0.52 -8.19 -8.97
N ALA A 77 -0.76 -8.07 -10.27
CA ALA A 77 0.01 -7.20 -11.15
C ALA A 77 -0.20 -5.72 -10.80
N ALA A 78 -1.43 -5.31 -10.49
CA ALA A 78 -1.77 -3.97 -10.03
C ALA A 78 -1.08 -3.67 -8.69
N LEU A 79 -1.14 -4.58 -7.72
CA LEU A 79 -0.45 -4.43 -6.44
C LEU A 79 1.06 -4.24 -6.62
N ARG A 80 1.70 -5.07 -7.44
CA ARG A 80 3.13 -4.95 -7.76
C ARG A 80 3.46 -3.58 -8.35
N ARG A 81 2.63 -3.09 -9.29
CA ARG A 81 2.83 -1.78 -9.92
C ARG A 81 2.67 -0.65 -8.91
N SER A 82 1.66 -0.72 -8.03
CA SER A 82 1.44 0.27 -6.98
C SER A 82 2.61 0.34 -6.01
N ILE A 83 3.18 -0.80 -5.62
CA ILE A 83 4.39 -0.85 -4.77
C ILE A 83 5.59 -0.23 -5.47
N TYR A 84 5.83 -0.57 -6.74
CA TYR A 84 6.92 0.03 -7.51
C TYR A 84 6.75 1.55 -7.66
N ASN A 85 5.53 2.01 -7.95
CA ASN A 85 5.22 3.43 -8.05
C ASN A 85 5.44 4.15 -6.71
N LEU A 86 5.10 3.51 -5.58
CA LEU A 86 5.29 4.08 -4.26
C LEU A 86 6.79 4.26 -3.94
N ASP A 87 7.61 3.26 -4.27
CA ASP A 87 9.06 3.32 -4.10
C ASP A 87 9.69 4.39 -5.02
N ALA A 88 9.36 4.36 -6.31
CA ALA A 88 9.92 5.28 -7.30
C ALA A 88 9.52 6.75 -7.07
N SER A 89 8.28 7.02 -6.65
CA SER A 89 7.76 8.39 -6.51
C SER A 89 7.89 8.97 -5.10
N ARG A 90 7.84 8.15 -4.06
CA ARG A 90 7.81 8.60 -2.65
C ARG A 90 8.93 8.03 -1.79
N SER A 91 9.77 7.15 -2.34
CA SER A 91 10.86 6.47 -1.62
C SER A 91 10.38 5.77 -0.35
N VAL A 92 9.22 5.13 -0.45
CA VAL A 92 8.70 4.20 0.58
C VAL A 92 8.91 2.79 0.04
N THR A 93 9.96 2.14 0.51
CA THR A 93 10.39 0.84 0.01
C THR A 93 9.68 -0.28 0.78
N ILE A 94 8.96 -1.12 0.04
CA ILE A 94 8.28 -2.30 0.59
C ILE A 94 9.06 -3.54 0.11
N PRO A 95 9.45 -4.47 1.00
CA PRO A 95 10.19 -5.65 0.60
C PRO A 95 9.43 -6.52 -0.41
N ILE A 96 10.09 -6.89 -1.51
CA ILE A 96 9.51 -7.77 -2.54
C ILE A 96 9.11 -9.14 -2.00
N SER A 97 9.76 -9.58 -0.91
CA SER A 97 9.43 -10.81 -0.20
C SER A 97 7.98 -10.86 0.28
N GLN A 98 7.36 -9.70 0.57
CA GLN A 98 5.96 -9.64 0.97
C GLN A 98 5.02 -9.97 -0.20
N LEU A 99 5.33 -9.47 -1.41
CA LEU A 99 4.59 -9.80 -2.63
C LEU A 99 4.71 -11.29 -2.97
N VAL A 100 5.91 -11.86 -2.78
CA VAL A 100 6.15 -13.30 -2.99
C VAL A 100 5.35 -14.12 -1.97
N SER A 101 5.33 -13.69 -0.70
CA SER A 101 4.64 -14.39 0.38
C SER A 101 3.13 -14.42 0.15
N ILE A 102 2.51 -13.27 -0.18
CA ILE A 102 1.06 -13.23 -0.45
C ILE A 102 0.70 -14.01 -1.71
N ARG A 103 1.50 -13.91 -2.78
CA ARG A 103 1.27 -14.71 -3.99
C ARG A 103 1.34 -16.19 -3.69
N ARG A 104 2.31 -16.63 -2.90
CA ARG A 104 2.47 -18.03 -2.49
C ARG A 104 1.29 -18.49 -1.63
N ALA A 105 0.86 -17.69 -0.66
CA ALA A 105 -0.30 -18.01 0.17
C ALA A 105 -1.58 -18.18 -0.67
N LEU A 106 -1.76 -17.34 -1.70
CA LEU A 106 -2.89 -17.44 -2.63
C LEU A 106 -2.79 -18.62 -3.61
N SER A 107 -1.57 -19.07 -3.94
CA SER A 107 -1.34 -20.12 -4.93
C SER A 107 -1.09 -21.51 -4.35
N MET A 108 -0.90 -21.62 -3.04
CA MET A 108 -0.50 -22.89 -2.43
C MET A 108 -1.63 -23.89 -2.55
N ASN A 109 -1.35 -25.08 -3.08
CA ASN A 109 -2.29 -26.20 -3.16
C ASN A 109 -3.62 -25.87 -3.88
N LEU A 110 -3.58 -24.97 -4.88
CA LEU A 110 -4.73 -24.67 -5.75
C LEU A 110 -5.34 -25.93 -6.40
N GLU A 111 -4.50 -26.92 -6.68
CA GLU A 111 -4.93 -28.21 -7.24
C GLU A 111 -5.77 -29.03 -6.24
N GLU A 112 -5.59 -28.80 -4.93
CA GLU A 112 -6.36 -29.44 -3.86
C GLU A 112 -7.59 -28.62 -3.44
N ALA A 113 -7.72 -27.37 -3.90
CA ALA A 113 -8.82 -26.49 -3.53
C ALA A 113 -10.20 -27.03 -3.95
N GLY A 114 -10.26 -27.83 -5.01
CA GLY A 114 -11.51 -28.45 -5.51
C GLY A 114 -11.96 -29.73 -4.77
N GLY A 115 -11.42 -30.03 -3.59
CA GLY A 115 -11.56 -31.37 -2.99
C GLY A 115 -11.59 -31.43 -1.45
N ARG A 116 -12.60 -30.80 -0.82
CA ARG A 116 -13.30 -31.25 0.40
C ARG A 116 -12.51 -31.70 1.65
N ASP A 117 -11.39 -31.07 1.97
CA ASP A 117 -10.86 -31.12 3.34
C ASP A 117 -11.09 -29.77 4.03
N PRO A 118 -12.13 -29.66 4.89
CA PRO A 118 -12.45 -28.40 5.56
C PRO A 118 -11.34 -27.92 6.49
N ASP A 119 -10.52 -28.83 7.04
CA ASP A 119 -9.42 -28.48 7.93
C ASP A 119 -8.27 -27.83 7.13
N LYS A 120 -7.93 -28.38 5.96
CA LYS A 120 -6.97 -27.76 5.04
C LYS A 120 -7.46 -26.42 4.50
N ALA A 121 -8.73 -26.32 4.13
CA ALA A 121 -9.31 -25.06 3.66
C ALA A 121 -9.21 -23.98 4.75
N THR A 122 -9.55 -24.33 5.99
CA THR A 122 -9.42 -23.44 7.16
C THR A 122 -7.98 -23.00 7.38
N GLN A 123 -7.02 -23.93 7.29
CA GLN A 123 -5.60 -23.63 7.45
C GLN A 123 -5.09 -22.66 6.38
N ASN A 124 -5.46 -22.87 5.11
CA ASN A 124 -5.03 -22.01 4.02
C ASN A 124 -5.69 -20.62 4.09
N VAL A 125 -6.98 -20.55 4.45
CA VAL A 125 -7.67 -19.27 4.70
C VAL A 125 -7.00 -18.51 5.84
N ALA A 126 -6.64 -19.19 6.93
CA ALA A 126 -5.90 -18.58 8.04
C ALA A 126 -4.54 -18.06 7.57
N GLN A 127 -3.80 -18.83 6.78
CA GLN A 127 -2.51 -18.41 6.24
C GLN A 127 -2.62 -17.20 5.29
N ILE A 128 -3.64 -17.16 4.42
CA ILE A 128 -3.92 -16.00 3.56
C ILE A 128 -4.19 -14.78 4.43
N PHE A 129 -5.00 -14.93 5.49
CA PHE A 129 -5.30 -13.86 6.42
C PHE A 129 -4.04 -13.34 7.11
N GLU A 130 -3.26 -14.21 7.75
CA GLU A 130 -2.01 -13.86 8.44
C GLU A 130 -1.02 -13.16 7.51
N THR A 131 -0.78 -13.73 6.34
CA THR A 131 0.15 -13.15 5.34
C THR A 131 -0.33 -11.79 4.86
N SER A 132 -1.64 -11.62 4.67
CA SER A 132 -2.21 -10.32 4.27
C SER A 132 -2.03 -9.26 5.37
N GLN A 133 -2.22 -9.63 6.65
CA GLN A 133 -2.06 -8.71 7.78
C GLN A 133 -0.60 -8.31 7.98
N GLU A 134 0.32 -9.29 7.89
CA GLU A 134 1.76 -9.02 7.95
C GLU A 134 2.18 -8.06 6.82
N PHE A 135 1.69 -8.29 5.60
CA PHE A 135 1.97 -7.39 4.49
C PHE A 135 1.47 -5.98 4.81
N LYS A 136 0.21 -5.81 5.23
CA LYS A 136 -0.32 -4.49 5.61
C LYS A 136 0.51 -3.81 6.69
N HIS A 137 0.91 -4.57 7.72
CA HIS A 137 1.77 -4.06 8.78
C HIS A 137 3.09 -3.52 8.22
N GLN A 138 3.74 -4.25 7.31
CA GLN A 138 4.98 -3.82 6.67
C GLN A 138 4.80 -2.57 5.80
N VAL A 139 3.68 -2.45 5.07
CA VAL A 139 3.36 -1.23 4.30
C VAL A 139 3.22 -0.02 5.22
N LEU A 140 2.47 -0.16 6.31
CA LEU A 140 2.26 0.92 7.28
C LEU A 140 3.54 1.28 8.03
N LYS A 141 4.37 0.28 8.35
CA LYS A 141 5.68 0.47 8.98
C LYS A 141 6.61 1.26 8.07
N ALA A 142 6.77 0.87 6.80
CA ALA A 142 7.60 1.58 5.84
C ALA A 142 7.15 3.04 5.66
N PHE A 143 5.84 3.30 5.71
CA PHE A 143 5.31 4.66 5.70
C PHE A 143 5.64 5.45 6.95
N ALA A 144 5.48 4.85 8.14
CA ALA A 144 5.78 5.50 9.40
C ALA A 144 7.27 5.84 9.54
N GLU A 145 8.16 4.98 9.03
CA GLU A 145 9.60 5.23 8.96
C GLU A 145 9.93 6.44 8.07
N LYS A 146 9.24 6.59 6.93
CA LYS A 146 9.44 7.73 6.02
C LYS A 146 8.78 9.02 6.51
N TYR A 147 7.61 8.91 7.14
CA TYR A 147 6.78 10.02 7.59
C TYR A 147 6.43 9.84 9.08
N PRO A 148 7.40 10.04 9.99
CA PRO A 148 7.16 9.82 11.41
C PRO A 148 6.05 10.73 11.94
N PRO A 149 5.23 10.26 12.89
CA PRO A 149 4.29 11.13 13.58
C PRO A 149 5.07 12.23 14.29
N LYS A 150 4.66 13.48 14.06
CA LYS A 150 5.18 14.60 14.86
C LYS A 150 4.61 14.44 16.27
N THR A 151 5.48 14.11 17.21
CA THR A 151 5.21 14.22 18.65
C THR A 151 5.08 15.68 19.04
#